data_AF-A0A536SCR3-F1
#
_entry.id   AF-A0A536SCR3-F1
#
_cell.length_a   1.000
_cell.length_b   1.000
_cell.length_c   1.000
_cell.angle_alpha   90.00
_cell.angle_beta   90.00
_cell.angle_gamma   90.00
#
_symmetry.space_group_name_H-M   'P 1'
#
loop_
_entity.id
_entity.type
_entity.pdbx_description
1 polymer ?
#
loop_
_entity_poly.entity_id
_entity_poly.type
_entity_poly.pdbx_seq_one_letter_code
_entity_poly.pdbx_strand_id
1 'polypeptide(L)'
;MRIRFRANGPVEDLFQKLDDTRYNLIVIGQPAPSGEALGLGDRLRIHAIPDDPHNAQELARVRIPGPAFYLLRPDGHVGLAGTRLEPD
;
A
#
# COMPACT_ATOMS: atom_id res chain seq x y z
N MET A 1 5.84 -4.43 9.88
CA MET A 1 4.76 -3.46 10.18
C MET A 1 3.45 -4.23 10.12
N ARG A 2 2.64 -4.24 11.17
CA ARG A 2 1.56 -5.23 11.33
C ARG A 2 0.20 -4.62 11.01
N ILE A 3 -0.31 -4.89 9.82
CA ILE A 3 -1.50 -4.23 9.26
C ILE A 3 -2.53 -5.25 8.77
N ARG A 4 -3.77 -4.80 8.58
CA ARG A 4 -4.85 -5.55 7.93
C ARG A 4 -4.98 -5.07 6.49
N PHE A 5 -4.97 -5.98 5.52
CA PHE A 5 -5.22 -5.65 4.11
C PHE A 5 -6.71 -5.72 3.73
N ARG A 6 -7.55 -6.18 4.68
CA ARG A 6 -9.01 -6.27 4.53
C ARG A 6 -9.64 -5.78 5.83
N ALA A 7 -10.77 -5.07 5.71
CA ALA A 7 -11.53 -4.66 6.88
C ALA A 7 -11.89 -5.89 7.72
N ASN A 8 -11.59 -5.86 9.02
CA ASN A 8 -11.77 -6.98 9.95
C ASN A 8 -11.03 -8.29 9.57
N GLY A 9 -10.02 -8.21 8.70
CA GLY A 9 -9.18 -9.33 8.31
C GLY A 9 -8.09 -9.67 9.34
N PRO A 10 -7.29 -10.72 9.07
CA PRO A 10 -6.12 -11.04 9.88
C PRO A 10 -5.11 -9.89 9.84
N VAL A 11 -4.35 -9.76 10.93
CA VAL A 11 -3.18 -8.88 10.98
C VAL A 11 -2.01 -9.61 10.33
N GLU A 12 -1.43 -9.02 9.31
CA GLU A 12 -0.34 -9.54 8.49
C GLU A 12 0.87 -8.60 8.58
N ASP A 13 2.07 -9.10 8.25
CA ASP A 13 3.24 -8.22 8.12
C ASP A 13 3.33 -7.66 6.70
N LEU A 14 3.34 -6.33 6.56
CA LEU A 14 3.51 -5.67 5.28
C LEU A 14 4.77 -6.17 4.56
N PHE A 15 5.91 -6.23 5.26
CA PHE A 15 7.20 -6.52 4.62
C PHE A 15 7.26 -7.94 4.08
N GLN A 16 6.58 -8.90 4.72
CA GLN A 16 6.50 -10.27 4.22
C GLN A 16 5.58 -10.40 3.00
N LYS A 17 4.67 -9.43 2.79
CA LYS A 17 3.74 -9.42 1.66
C LYS A 17 4.30 -8.70 0.44
N LEU A 18 5.34 -7.88 0.63
CA LEU A 18 6.05 -7.23 -0.47
C LEU A 18 6.76 -8.29 -1.32
N ASP A 19 6.76 -8.04 -2.62
CA ASP A 19 7.46 -8.86 -3.59
C ASP A 19 8.57 -8.04 -4.22
N ASP A 20 9.79 -8.26 -3.76
CA ASP A 20 10.98 -7.50 -4.19
C ASP A 20 11.41 -7.83 -5.63
N THR A 21 10.68 -8.69 -6.34
CA THR A 21 10.87 -8.90 -7.80
C THR A 21 9.96 -7.99 -8.63
N ARG A 22 9.05 -7.27 -7.98
CA ARG A 22 7.99 -6.47 -8.60
C ARG A 22 7.95 -5.07 -8.01
N TYR A 23 7.28 -4.15 -8.71
CA TYR A 23 6.88 -2.90 -8.10
C TYR A 23 5.76 -3.18 -7.09
N ASN A 24 5.79 -2.54 -5.93
CA ASN A 24 4.75 -2.65 -4.93
C ASN A 24 4.11 -1.28 -4.72
N LEU A 25 2.84 -1.12 -5.10
CA LEU A 25 2.05 0.06 -4.81
C LEU A 25 1.27 -0.17 -3.51
N ILE A 26 1.64 0.56 -2.47
CA ILE A 26 0.94 0.58 -1.19
C ILE A 26 -0.04 1.76 -1.22
N VAL A 27 -1.32 1.49 -0.97
CA VAL A 27 -2.39 2.51 -0.97
C VAL A 27 -3.07 2.51 0.39
N ILE A 28 -3.11 3.66 1.07
CA ILE A 28 -3.53 3.76 2.47
C ILE A 28 -4.73 4.70 2.59
N GLY A 29 -5.80 4.19 3.19
CA GLY A 29 -6.97 4.99 3.56
C GLY A 29 -7.72 5.62 2.37
N GLN A 30 -7.50 5.10 1.17
CA GLN A 30 -8.15 5.56 -0.06
C GLN A 30 -8.35 4.41 -1.04
N PRO A 31 -9.24 4.55 -2.05
CA PRO A 31 -9.45 3.54 -3.07
C PRO A 31 -8.14 3.21 -3.80
N ALA A 32 -7.88 1.92 -4.00
CA ALA A 32 -6.78 1.46 -4.82
C ALA A 32 -7.23 1.40 -6.30
N PRO A 33 -6.35 1.75 -7.25
CA PRO A 33 -6.67 1.65 -8.67
C PRO A 33 -6.75 0.17 -9.07
N SER A 34 -7.45 -0.13 -10.16
CA SER A 34 -7.35 -1.46 -10.76
C SER A 34 -5.95 -1.65 -11.35
N GLY A 35 -5.34 -2.83 -11.16
CA GLY A 35 -4.03 -3.13 -11.73
C GLY A 35 -4.02 -3.05 -13.27
N GLU A 36 -5.17 -3.26 -13.89
CA GLU A 36 -5.39 -3.11 -15.33
C GLU A 36 -5.29 -1.65 -15.79
N ALA A 37 -5.83 -0.69 -15.01
CA ALA A 37 -5.78 0.73 -15.36
C ALA A 37 -4.34 1.28 -15.44
N LEU A 38 -3.42 0.72 -14.66
CA LEU A 38 -2.03 1.17 -14.63
C LEU A 38 -1.17 0.56 -15.74
N GLY A 39 -1.68 -0.38 -16.55
CA GLY A 39 -0.94 -0.97 -17.67
C GLY A 39 0.32 -1.76 -17.30
N LEU A 40 0.54 -2.03 -16.01
CA LEU A 40 1.76 -2.67 -15.49
C LEU A 40 1.65 -4.18 -15.32
N GLY A 41 0.45 -4.75 -15.51
CA GLY A 41 0.19 -6.19 -15.47
C GLY A 41 0.82 -6.87 -14.25
N ASP A 42 1.49 -8.01 -14.47
CA ASP A 42 2.12 -8.80 -13.41
C ASP A 42 3.37 -8.16 -12.78
N ARG A 43 3.83 -6.99 -13.28
CA ARG A 43 4.99 -6.27 -12.74
C ARG A 43 4.65 -5.39 -11.54
N LEU A 44 3.35 -5.18 -11.26
CA LEU A 44 2.87 -4.38 -10.15
C LEU A 44 2.01 -5.23 -9.19
N ARG A 45 2.33 -5.14 -7.90
CA ARG A 45 1.47 -5.62 -6.82
C ARG A 45 0.84 -4.43 -6.10
N ILE A 46 -0.48 -4.44 -5.99
CA ILE A 46 -1.22 -3.39 -5.29
C ILE A 46 -1.65 -3.91 -3.92
N HIS A 47 -1.26 -3.18 -2.88
CA HIS A 47 -1.53 -3.49 -1.49
C HIS A 47 -2.41 -2.38 -0.90
N ALA A 48 -3.72 -2.62 -0.90
CA ALA A 48 -4.69 -1.71 -0.30
C ALA A 48 -4.75 -1.91 1.21
N ILE A 49 -4.59 -0.82 1.95
CA ILE A 49 -4.64 -0.75 3.40
C ILE A 49 -5.87 0.09 3.77
N PRO A 50 -6.96 -0.53 4.23
CA PRO A 50 -8.17 0.20 4.61
C PRO A 50 -7.90 1.13 5.79
N ASP A 51 -8.70 2.20 5.87
CA ASP A 51 -8.79 3.05 7.06
C ASP A 51 -9.56 2.31 8.15
N ASP A 52 -8.83 1.55 8.98
CA ASP A 52 -9.37 0.85 10.14
C ASP A 52 -8.61 1.23 11.41
N PRO A 53 -9.22 1.13 12.61
CA PRO A 53 -8.60 1.59 13.85
C PRO A 53 -7.25 0.93 14.18
N HIS A 54 -7.07 -0.36 13.85
CA HIS A 54 -5.80 -1.05 14.05
C HIS A 54 -4.73 -0.50 13.11
N ASN A 55 -5.06 -0.36 11.82
CA ASN A 55 -4.15 0.23 10.85
C ASN A 55 -3.81 1.68 11.19
N ALA A 56 -4.79 2.50 11.56
CA ALA A 56 -4.56 3.90 11.94
C ALA A 56 -3.59 4.01 13.12
N GLN A 57 -3.72 3.15 14.13
CA GLN A 57 -2.78 3.09 15.25
C GLN A 57 -1.36 2.71 14.80
N GLU A 58 -1.23 1.67 13.98
CA GLU A 58 0.07 1.18 13.52
C GLU A 58 0.78 2.18 12.59
N LEU A 59 0.03 2.85 11.70
CA LEU A 59 0.55 3.88 10.80
C LEU A 59 0.96 5.15 11.57
N ALA A 60 0.18 5.55 12.59
CA ALA A 60 0.51 6.69 13.44
C ALA A 60 1.84 6.47 14.20
N ARG A 61 2.12 5.24 14.65
CA ARG A 61 3.39 4.88 15.33
C ARG A 61 4.62 5.15 14.47
N VAL A 62 4.49 4.99 13.14
CA VAL A 62 5.56 5.22 12.17
C VAL A 62 5.42 6.55 11.42
N ARG A 63 4.52 7.43 11.88
CA ARG A 63 4.28 8.78 11.32
C ARG A 63 3.90 8.77 9.84
N ILE A 64 3.12 7.78 9.41
CA ILE A 64 2.50 7.77 8.09
C ILE A 64 1.09 8.36 8.24
N PRO A 65 0.86 9.63 7.85
CA PRO A 65 -0.49 10.20 7.85
C PRO A 65 -1.31 9.61 6.71
N GLY A 66 -2.58 9.32 6.97
CA GLY A 66 -3.55 8.90 5.95
C GLY A 66 -4.38 10.09 5.44
N PRO A 67 -4.82 10.09 4.16
CA PRO A 67 -4.49 9.11 3.12
C PRO A 67 -3.07 9.29 2.57
N ALA A 68 -2.49 8.20 2.08
CA ALA A 68 -1.16 8.18 1.45
C ALA A 68 -1.00 7.04 0.45
N PHE A 69 -0.01 7.16 -0.43
CA PHE A 69 0.44 6.07 -1.28
C PHE A 69 1.96 6.07 -1.45
N TYR A 70 2.52 4.89 -1.68
CA TYR A 70 3.94 4.68 -1.93
C TYR A 70 4.13 3.64 -3.03
N LEU A 71 4.93 3.97 -4.04
CA LEU A 71 5.42 3.01 -5.01
C LEU A 71 6.83 2.58 -4.62
N LEU A 72 6.99 1.32 -4.25
CA LEU A 72 8.27 0.70 -3.98
C LEU A 72 8.79 0.02 -5.24
N ARG A 73 10.07 0.25 -5.53
CA ARG A 73 10.82 -0.43 -6.58
C ARG A 73 11.30 -1.80 -6.07
N PRO A 74 11.59 -2.75 -6.98
CA PRO A 74 12.19 -4.05 -6.65
C PRO A 74 13.47 -3.96 -5.78
N ASP A 75 14.21 -2.86 -5.86
CA ASP A 75 15.43 -2.63 -5.06
C ASP A 75 15.14 -2.05 -3.65
N GLY A 76 13.89 -2.05 -3.21
CA GLY A 76 13.46 -1.58 -1.90
C GLY A 76 13.34 -0.05 -1.77
N HIS A 77 13.63 0.72 -2.82
CA HIS A 77 13.55 2.18 -2.76
C HIS A 77 12.14 2.70 -3.09
N VAL A 78 11.75 3.81 -2.47
CA VAL A 78 10.52 4.53 -2.83
C VAL A 78 10.75 5.27 -4.14
N GLY A 79 10.05 4.87 -5.20
CA GLY A 79 10.05 5.52 -6.51
C GLY A 79 9.02 6.64 -6.65
N LEU A 80 7.92 6.57 -5.89
CA LEU A 80 6.88 7.61 -5.87
C LEU A 80 6.20 7.62 -4.49
N ALA A 81 5.83 8.80 -4.00
CA ALA A 81 5.06 8.96 -2.77
C ALA A 81 4.13 10.17 -2.86
N GLY A 82 2.97 10.09 -2.24
CA GLY A 82 2.02 11.19 -2.18
C GLY A 82 0.86 10.92 -1.24
N THR A 83 -0.06 11.87 -1.14
CA THR A 83 -1.22 11.79 -0.25
C THR A 83 -2.45 11.22 -0.95
N ARG A 84 -2.75 11.68 -2.16
CA ARG A 84 -3.87 11.19 -2.97
C ARG A 84 -3.38 10.59 -4.28
N LEU A 85 -3.92 9.41 -4.59
CA LEU A 85 -3.78 8.82 -5.90
C LEU A 85 -5.00 9.24 -6.71
N GLU A 86 -4.80 10.04 -7.75
CA GLU A 86 -5.87 10.42 -8.65
C GLU A 86 -6.21 9.22 -9.54
N PRO A 87 -7.47 8.75 -9.56
CA PRO A 87 -7.93 7.88 -10.63
C PRO A 87 -8.13 8.74 -11.88
N ASP A 88 -7.59 8.28 -13.02
CA ASP A 88 -7.92 8.85 -14.34
C ASP A 88 -9.43 8.77 -14.62
#